data_AF-A0A2G5BC73-F1
#
_entry.id   AF-A0A2G5BC73-F1
#
_cell.length_a   1.000
_cell.length_b   1.000
_cell.length_c   1.000
_cell.angle_alpha   90.00
_cell.angle_beta   90.00
_cell.angle_gamma   90.00
#
_symmetry.space_group_name_H-M   'P 1'
#
loop_
_entity.id
_entity.type
_entity.pdbx_description
1 polymer ?
#
loop_
_entity_poly.entity_id
_entity_poly.type
_entity_poly.pdbx_seq_one_letter_code
_entity_poly.pdbx_strand_id
1 'polypeptide(L)'
;MRDSRSSQRFQESQVFPYTREQIFDLVADIDRYREYVPLCTESVVLHNTWRTEMVSTHEPAKQAAAAERRSVQAQLAVGYPPFHERYTSDVVLERPWRITATADQSDGMFTYMRTVWDFAHAPEGAYKPPLGPTVQKGGDRAAGHTLVCFSIEYEFSNALHAHAASLVFNKMARSNMAAYLARSHVLYGA
;
A
#
# COMPACT_ATOMS: atom_id res chain seq x y z
N MET A 1 -22.36 -24.08 -5.20
CA MET A 1 -20.93 -24.47 -5.12
C MET A 1 -20.14 -23.30 -5.67
N ARG A 2 -19.36 -22.61 -4.83
CA ARG A 2 -18.53 -21.47 -5.24
C ARG A 2 -17.20 -22.10 -5.68
N ASP A 3 -16.92 -22.04 -6.98
CA ASP A 3 -15.77 -22.69 -7.60
C ASP A 3 -14.48 -22.30 -6.87
N SER A 4 -13.58 -23.28 -6.68
CA SER A 4 -12.27 -23.11 -6.07
C SER A 4 -11.37 -22.30 -7.01
N ARG A 5 -11.58 -20.98 -7.11
CA ARG A 5 -10.68 -20.09 -7.83
C ARG A 5 -9.37 -20.02 -7.05
N SER A 6 -8.26 -20.33 -7.71
CA SER A 6 -6.91 -20.29 -7.11
C SER A 6 -6.49 -18.84 -6.90
N SER A 7 -6.84 -18.23 -5.75
CA SER A 7 -6.30 -16.92 -5.38
C SER A 7 -4.78 -17.02 -5.13
N GLN A 8 -4.04 -16.03 -5.60
CA GLN A 8 -2.61 -15.89 -5.34
C GLN A 8 -2.39 -14.72 -4.39
N ARG A 9 -1.44 -14.86 -3.48
CA ARG A 9 -1.09 -13.83 -2.50
C ARG A 9 0.41 -13.56 -2.52
N PHE A 10 0.75 -12.28 -2.60
CA PHE A 10 2.09 -11.77 -2.35
C PHE A 10 2.08 -10.93 -1.07
N GLN A 11 3.15 -11.02 -0.29
CA GLN A 11 3.31 -10.21 0.91
C GLN A 11 4.78 -9.83 1.10
N GLU A 12 5.01 -8.60 1.53
CA GLU A 12 6.32 -8.07 1.84
C GLU A 12 6.24 -7.11 3.02
N SER A 13 7.29 -7.05 3.82
CA SER A 13 7.37 -6.12 4.95
C SER A 13 8.70 -5.40 4.96
N GLN A 14 8.67 -4.11 5.28
CA GLN A 14 9.85 -3.25 5.30
C GLN A 14 9.73 -2.22 6.41
N VAL A 15 10.86 -1.91 7.05
CA VAL A 15 10.95 -0.87 8.08
C VAL A 15 11.30 0.46 7.42
N PHE A 16 10.51 1.48 7.72
CA PHE A 16 10.69 2.85 7.26
C PHE A 16 11.20 3.71 8.43
N PRO A 17 12.18 4.61 8.20
CA PRO A 17 12.75 5.47 9.23
C PRO A 17 11.90 6.71 9.53
N TYR A 18 10.58 6.57 9.52
CA TYR A 18 9.60 7.65 9.64
C TYR A 18 8.39 7.19 10.43
N THR A 19 7.65 8.14 11.01
CA THR A 19 6.50 7.85 11.86
C THR A 19 5.38 7.18 11.08
N ARG A 20 4.45 6.56 11.81
CA ARG A 20 3.34 5.83 11.18
C ARG A 20 2.45 6.77 10.39
N GLU A 21 2.23 7.97 10.93
CA GLU A 21 1.44 9.03 10.32
C GLU A 21 2.08 9.48 9.01
N GLN A 22 3.39 9.71 9.00
CA GLN A 22 4.14 10.10 7.80
C GLN A 22 4.03 9.05 6.69
N ILE A 23 4.19 7.78 7.04
CA ILE A 23 4.11 6.69 6.06
C ILE A 23 2.68 6.41 5.62
N PHE A 24 1.72 6.49 6.54
CA PHE A 24 0.30 6.41 6.20
C PHE A 24 -0.09 7.50 5.22
N ASP A 25 0.27 8.76 5.48
CA ASP A 25 -0.09 9.89 4.61
C ASP A 25 0.56 9.77 3.23
N LEU A 26 1.80 9.26 3.16
CA LEU A 26 2.46 8.93 1.90
C LEU A 26 1.70 7.87 1.09
N VAL A 27 1.24 6.79 1.73
CA VAL A 27 0.47 5.75 1.05
C VAL A 27 -0.96 6.24 0.76
N ALA A 28 -1.54 7.10 1.58
CA ALA A 28 -2.88 7.65 1.35
C ALA A 28 -2.93 8.64 0.17
N ASP A 29 -1.79 9.23 -0.22
CA ASP A 29 -1.66 10.16 -1.35
C ASP A 29 -1.61 9.42 -2.70
N ILE A 30 -2.74 8.79 -3.05
CA ILE A 30 -2.85 7.90 -4.21
C ILE A 30 -2.54 8.66 -5.50
N ASP A 31 -3.04 9.89 -5.69
CA ASP A 31 -2.85 10.67 -6.94
C ASP A 31 -1.37 10.86 -7.34
N ARG A 32 -0.44 10.75 -6.39
CA ARG A 32 1.00 10.90 -6.64
C ARG A 32 1.68 9.60 -7.07
N TYR A 33 1.01 8.43 -7.02
CA TYR A 33 1.67 7.15 -7.27
C TYR A 33 2.34 7.08 -8.64
N ARG A 34 1.71 7.64 -9.69
CA ARG A 34 2.28 7.67 -11.05
C ARG A 34 3.63 8.38 -11.16
N GLU A 35 4.01 9.19 -10.18
CA GLU A 35 5.27 9.94 -10.18
C GLU A 35 6.47 9.11 -9.73
N TYR A 36 6.24 8.07 -8.93
CA TYR A 36 7.33 7.33 -8.30
C TYR A 36 7.14 5.81 -8.24
N VAL A 37 5.90 5.31 -8.31
CA VAL A 37 5.62 3.87 -8.29
C VAL A 37 5.96 3.28 -9.67
N PRO A 38 6.89 2.32 -9.74
CA PRO A 38 7.29 1.71 -11.01
C PRO A 38 6.10 1.11 -11.75
N LEU A 39 6.05 1.30 -13.07
CA LEU A 39 5.01 0.76 -13.96
C LEU A 39 3.57 1.27 -13.69
N CYS A 40 3.38 2.14 -12.70
CA CYS A 40 2.13 2.87 -12.50
C CYS A 40 2.04 3.98 -13.56
N THR A 41 1.23 3.74 -14.59
CA THR A 41 1.03 4.66 -15.71
C THR A 41 -0.05 5.70 -15.43
N GLU A 42 -1.05 5.36 -14.61
CA GLU A 42 -2.09 6.27 -14.17
C GLU A 42 -2.39 6.03 -12.69
N SER A 43 -2.70 7.12 -11.97
CA SER A 43 -3.20 7.07 -10.61
C SER A 43 -4.10 8.27 -10.37
N VAL A 44 -5.36 8.02 -10.05
CA VAL A 44 -6.40 9.04 -9.95
C VAL A 44 -7.37 8.71 -8.82
N VAL A 45 -7.56 9.61 -7.88
CA VAL A 45 -8.64 9.56 -6.90
C VAL A 45 -9.92 10.12 -7.51
N LEU A 46 -11.03 9.39 -7.40
CA LEU A 46 -12.35 9.87 -7.79
C LEU A 46 -12.91 10.74 -6.66
N HIS A 47 -12.51 12.01 -6.65
CA HIS A 47 -12.72 12.94 -5.53
C HIS A 47 -14.18 13.12 -5.10
N ASN A 48 -15.15 12.91 -5.99
CA ASN A 48 -16.58 12.98 -5.67
C ASN A 48 -17.09 11.77 -4.85
N THR A 49 -16.25 10.78 -4.56
CA THR A 49 -16.62 9.54 -3.88
C THR A 49 -16.20 9.48 -2.41
N TRP A 50 -15.54 10.53 -1.89
CA TRP A 50 -15.11 10.57 -0.49
C TRP A 50 -16.27 10.37 0.49
N ARG A 51 -16.07 9.46 1.44
CA ARG A 51 -16.96 9.22 2.59
C ARG A 51 -16.12 9.22 3.86
N THR A 52 -16.64 9.81 4.92
CA THR A 52 -16.03 9.79 6.26
C THR A 52 -17.02 9.19 7.24
N GLU A 53 -16.56 8.21 8.00
CA GLU A 53 -17.32 7.53 9.04
C GLU A 53 -16.56 7.62 10.36
N MET A 54 -17.27 7.95 11.44
CA MET A 54 -16.73 7.83 12.80
C MET A 54 -16.85 6.37 13.23
N VAL A 55 -15.72 5.74 13.55
CA VAL A 55 -15.72 4.35 14.02
C VAL A 55 -15.58 4.32 15.54
N SER A 56 -16.65 3.89 16.21
CA SER A 56 -16.58 3.46 17.60
C SER A 56 -15.78 2.16 17.66
N THR A 57 -14.51 2.26 18.00
CA THR A 57 -13.64 1.08 18.14
C THR A 57 -13.85 0.51 19.54
N HIS A 58 -13.94 -0.82 19.71
CA HIS A 58 -14.02 -1.47 21.03
C HIS A 58 -12.65 -1.84 21.63
N GLU A 59 -11.55 -1.60 20.90
CA GLU A 59 -10.18 -1.83 21.38
C GLU A 59 -9.67 -0.65 22.24
N PRO A 60 -9.21 -0.89 23.48
CA PRO A 60 -8.76 0.18 24.38
C PRO A 60 -7.59 1.00 23.81
N ALA A 61 -6.66 0.34 23.09
CA ALA A 61 -5.49 1.00 22.51
C ALA A 61 -5.83 1.94 21.34
N LYS A 62 -6.97 1.71 20.66
CA LYS A 62 -7.45 2.54 19.55
C LYS A 62 -8.54 3.53 19.95
N GLN A 63 -9.09 3.45 21.17
CA GLN A 63 -10.13 4.35 21.68
C GLN A 63 -9.62 5.75 22.08
N ALA A 64 -8.33 5.89 22.38
CA ALA A 64 -7.75 7.18 22.78
C ALA A 64 -7.68 8.20 21.63
N ALA A 65 -7.76 7.74 20.38
CA ALA A 65 -7.91 8.59 19.20
C ALA A 65 -9.22 8.17 18.51
N ALA A 66 -10.19 9.07 18.35
CA ALA A 66 -11.35 8.77 17.51
C ALA A 66 -10.82 8.36 16.12
N ALA A 67 -10.90 7.06 15.80
CA ALA A 67 -10.35 6.53 14.57
C ALA A 67 -11.24 7.01 13.43
N GLU A 68 -10.73 7.97 12.66
CA GLU A 68 -11.38 8.42 11.44
C GLU A 68 -11.20 7.36 10.36
N ARG A 69 -12.32 6.80 9.89
CA ARG A 69 -12.34 5.92 8.73
C ARG A 69 -12.82 6.73 7.53
N ARG A 70 -12.01 6.79 6.49
CA ARG A 70 -12.40 7.36 5.20
C ARG A 70 -12.51 6.27 4.15
N SER A 71 -13.33 6.48 3.14
CA SER A 71 -13.30 5.68 1.92
C SER A 71 -13.41 6.55 0.68
N VAL A 72 -12.82 6.06 -0.42
CA VAL A 72 -12.80 6.72 -1.72
C VAL A 72 -12.62 5.67 -2.81
N GLN A 73 -13.10 5.95 -4.01
CA GLN A 73 -12.74 5.19 -5.19
C GLN A 73 -11.47 5.76 -5.81
N ALA A 74 -10.52 4.91 -6.15
CA ALA A 74 -9.32 5.31 -6.86
C ALA A 74 -9.07 4.37 -8.04
N GLN A 75 -8.52 4.93 -9.11
CA GLN A 75 -8.18 4.22 -10.32
C GLN A 75 -6.68 4.20 -10.52
N LEU A 76 -6.12 3.01 -10.73
CA LEU A 76 -4.72 2.79 -11.07
C LEU A 76 -4.64 2.11 -12.45
N ALA A 77 -3.70 2.53 -13.28
CA ALA A 77 -3.33 1.78 -14.48
C ALA A 77 -1.88 1.31 -14.41
N VAL A 78 -1.66 0.02 -14.64
CA VAL A 78 -0.35 -0.62 -14.62
C VAL A 78 0.01 -1.05 -16.04
N GLY A 79 1.17 -0.63 -16.52
CA GLY A 79 1.65 -0.94 -17.87
C GLY A 79 2.93 -1.77 -17.85
N TYR A 80 2.91 -2.95 -18.45
CA TYR A 80 4.10 -3.75 -18.75
C TYR A 80 3.90 -4.46 -20.09
N PRO A 81 4.62 -4.14 -21.16
CA PRO A 81 4.40 -4.77 -22.46
C PRO A 81 4.41 -6.32 -22.37
N PRO A 82 3.43 -7.02 -22.96
CA PRO A 82 2.32 -6.55 -23.80
C PRO A 82 1.03 -6.12 -23.07
N PHE A 83 1.01 -6.07 -21.75
CA PHE A 83 -0.18 -5.83 -20.92
C PHE A 83 -0.30 -4.37 -20.47
N HIS A 84 -1.53 -3.86 -20.48
CA HIS A 84 -1.89 -2.57 -19.89
C HIS A 84 -3.26 -2.71 -19.27
N GLU A 85 -3.33 -2.54 -17.95
CA GLU A 85 -4.54 -2.86 -17.22
C GLU A 85 -4.90 -1.78 -16.22
N ARG A 86 -6.20 -1.57 -16.05
CA ARG A 86 -6.76 -0.47 -15.29
C ARG A 86 -7.74 -1.00 -14.25
N TYR A 87 -7.44 -0.73 -12.99
CA TYR A 87 -8.22 -1.15 -11.83
C TYR A 87 -8.85 0.05 -11.17
N THR A 88 -10.16 0.00 -10.96
CA THR A 88 -10.85 0.91 -10.05
C THR A 88 -11.08 0.15 -8.75
N SER A 89 -10.56 0.68 -7.64
CA SER A 89 -10.68 0.08 -6.32
C SER A 89 -11.52 0.94 -5.40
N ASP A 90 -12.34 0.32 -4.57
CA ASP A 90 -12.86 0.92 -3.34
C ASP A 90 -11.75 0.89 -2.29
N VAL A 91 -11.28 2.06 -1.89
CA VAL A 91 -10.20 2.26 -0.93
C VAL A 91 -10.77 2.68 0.41
N VAL A 92 -10.36 2.00 1.47
CA VAL A 92 -10.69 2.27 2.86
C VAL A 92 -9.41 2.67 3.60
N LEU A 93 -9.44 3.82 4.24
CA LEU A 93 -8.35 4.43 4.99
C LEU A 93 -8.73 4.44 6.48
N GLU A 94 -8.06 3.64 7.29
CA GLU A 94 -8.23 3.55 8.74
C GLU A 94 -6.99 4.18 9.39
N ARG A 95 -7.01 5.51 9.57
CA ARG A 95 -5.82 6.23 10.00
C ARG A 95 -5.44 5.93 11.46
N PRO A 96 -4.13 5.82 11.79
CA PRO A 96 -2.96 5.65 10.92
C PRO A 96 -2.57 4.17 10.67
N TRP A 97 -3.49 3.22 10.84
CA TRP A 97 -3.18 1.80 11.03
C TRP A 97 -3.22 0.97 9.76
N ARG A 98 -4.15 1.26 8.85
CA ARG A 98 -4.42 0.39 7.71
C ARG A 98 -5.01 1.12 6.51
N ILE A 99 -4.60 0.69 5.32
CA ILE A 99 -5.26 1.05 4.06
C ILE A 99 -5.63 -0.25 3.33
N THR A 100 -6.88 -0.40 2.93
CA THR A 100 -7.36 -1.55 2.14
C THR A 100 -7.95 -1.04 0.83
N ALA A 101 -7.46 -1.53 -0.30
CA ALA A 101 -8.04 -1.28 -1.61
C ALA A 101 -8.58 -2.57 -2.19
N THR A 102 -9.85 -2.60 -2.59
CA THR A 102 -10.50 -3.77 -3.20
C THR A 102 -11.03 -3.39 -4.57
N ALA A 103 -10.63 -4.14 -5.59
CA ALA A 103 -11.20 -4.06 -6.94
C ALA A 103 -11.90 -5.38 -7.26
N ASP A 104 -13.21 -5.31 -7.39
CA ASP A 104 -14.02 -6.38 -7.95
C ASP A 104 -14.29 -6.04 -9.43
N GLN A 105 -13.58 -6.70 -10.34
CA GLN A 105 -13.72 -6.45 -11.78
C GLN A 105 -14.05 -7.75 -12.51
N SER A 106 -14.98 -7.71 -13.45
CA SER A 106 -15.29 -8.87 -14.29
C SER A 106 -14.60 -8.84 -15.66
N ASP A 107 -13.93 -7.72 -15.98
CA ASP A 107 -13.26 -7.45 -17.25
C ASP A 107 -11.78 -7.18 -17.00
N GLY A 108 -10.88 -7.74 -17.82
CA GLY A 108 -9.42 -7.72 -17.64
C GLY A 108 -8.78 -9.04 -17.15
N MET A 109 -7.49 -8.99 -16.80
CA MET A 109 -6.74 -10.17 -16.40
C MET A 109 -7.07 -10.67 -14.99
N PHE A 110 -7.59 -9.81 -14.11
CA PHE A 110 -7.94 -10.17 -12.73
C PHE A 110 -9.44 -10.05 -12.50
N THR A 111 -10.05 -11.08 -11.90
CA THR A 111 -11.45 -11.02 -11.45
C THR A 111 -11.62 -10.38 -10.09
N TYR A 112 -10.53 -10.32 -9.34
CA TYR A 112 -10.48 -9.82 -7.99
C TYR A 112 -9.07 -9.34 -7.68
N MET A 113 -8.96 -8.21 -7.01
CA MET A 113 -7.70 -7.76 -6.43
C MET A 113 -7.98 -7.06 -5.10
N ARG A 114 -7.27 -7.47 -4.05
CA ARG A 114 -7.30 -6.82 -2.75
C ARG A 114 -5.89 -6.53 -2.28
N THR A 115 -5.63 -5.26 -2.03
CA THR A 115 -4.37 -4.76 -1.50
C THR A 115 -4.58 -4.27 -0.08
N VAL A 116 -3.69 -4.66 0.83
CA VAL A 116 -3.70 -4.21 2.23
C VAL A 116 -2.33 -3.68 2.61
N TRP A 117 -2.32 -2.48 3.16
CA TRP A 117 -1.18 -1.88 3.83
C TRP A 117 -1.47 -1.83 5.33
N ASP A 118 -0.58 -2.41 6.12
CA ASP A 118 -0.61 -2.38 7.57
C ASP A 118 0.59 -1.59 8.10
N PHE A 119 0.32 -0.68 9.05
CA PHE A 119 1.34 0.17 9.64
C PHE A 119 1.44 -0.09 11.15
N ALA A 120 2.56 -0.67 11.56
CA ALA A 120 2.86 -0.99 12.94
C ALA A 120 4.10 -0.22 13.44
N HIS A 121 4.25 -0.11 14.76
CA HIS A 121 5.54 0.28 15.31
C HIS A 121 6.58 -0.77 14.92
N ALA A 122 7.74 -0.33 14.42
CA ALA A 122 8.83 -1.26 14.21
C ALA A 122 9.36 -1.75 15.56
N PRO A 123 9.73 -3.03 15.68
CA PRO A 123 10.45 -3.52 16.85
C PRO A 123 11.71 -2.70 17.10
N GLU A 124 12.09 -2.54 18.36
CA GLU A 124 13.32 -1.84 18.72
C GLU A 124 14.53 -2.46 18.01
N GLY A 125 15.39 -1.62 17.42
CA GLY A 125 16.57 -2.07 16.67
C GLY A 125 16.28 -2.74 15.31
N ALA A 126 15.03 -2.83 14.86
CA ALA A 126 14.70 -3.45 13.56
C ALA A 126 15.17 -2.61 12.36
N TYR A 127 15.26 -1.29 12.51
CA TYR A 127 15.80 -0.43 11.47
C TYR A 127 17.33 -0.55 11.42
N LYS A 128 17.84 -0.98 10.27
CA LYS A 128 19.28 -1.01 9.98
C LYS A 128 19.58 0.06 8.94
N PRO A 129 20.24 1.18 9.31
CA PRO A 129 20.61 2.19 8.33
C PRO A 129 21.57 1.60 7.29
N PRO A 130 21.59 2.11 6.04
CA PRO A 130 22.59 1.73 5.06
C PRO A 130 24.00 1.98 5.61
N LEU A 131 24.95 1.07 5.33
CA LEU A 131 26.35 1.19 5.75
C LEU A 131 26.97 2.47 5.17
N GLY A 132 27.11 3.50 6.01
CA GLY A 132 27.72 4.79 5.72
C GLY A 132 27.73 5.64 6.99
N PRO A 133 28.57 6.69 7.10
CA PRO A 133 28.61 7.55 8.28
C PRO A 133 27.26 8.23 8.45
N THR A 134 26.41 7.65 9.30
CA THR A 134 25.12 8.24 9.65
C THR A 134 25.40 9.29 10.72
N VAL A 135 25.44 10.56 10.31
CA VAL A 135 25.28 11.65 11.28
C VAL A 135 23.83 11.53 11.77
N GLN A 136 23.63 10.77 12.85
CA GLN A 136 22.46 10.96 13.68
C GLN A 136 22.59 12.38 14.28
N LYS A 137 22.15 13.39 13.53
CA LYS A 137 21.96 14.73 14.08
C LYS A 137 20.97 14.54 15.22
N GLY A 138 21.41 14.82 16.45
CA GLY A 138 20.58 14.79 17.64
C GLY A 138 19.32 15.62 17.39
N GLY A 139 18.23 14.93 17.11
CA GLY A 139 16.95 15.47 16.69
C GLY A 139 15.89 14.44 16.98
N ASP A 140 15.36 14.55 18.20
CA ASP A 140 14.20 13.86 18.75
C ASP A 140 14.23 12.33 18.93
N ARG A 141 14.18 11.92 20.20
CA ARG A 141 13.76 10.58 20.64
C ARG A 141 12.30 10.24 20.24
N ALA A 142 11.62 11.14 19.54
CA ALA A 142 10.29 10.97 18.95
C ALA A 142 10.30 10.37 17.52
N ALA A 143 11.47 10.11 16.93
CA ALA A 143 11.59 9.47 15.62
C ALA A 143 11.14 7.99 15.65
N GLY A 144 9.83 7.76 15.55
CA GLY A 144 9.28 6.42 15.44
C GLY A 144 9.68 5.78 14.11
N HIS A 145 10.11 4.52 14.15
CA HIS A 145 10.23 3.68 12.96
C HIS A 145 8.91 2.94 12.72
N THR A 146 8.53 2.78 11.45
CA THR A 146 7.29 2.11 11.07
C THR A 146 7.60 0.81 10.35
N LEU A 147 7.06 -0.30 10.85
CA LEU A 147 6.99 -1.54 10.09
C LEU A 147 5.77 -1.47 9.17
N VAL A 148 6.03 -1.46 7.87
CA VAL A 148 5.00 -1.50 6.83
C VAL A 148 4.88 -2.92 6.34
N CYS A 149 3.68 -3.48 6.36
CA CYS A 149 3.37 -4.75 5.72
C CYS A 149 2.43 -4.49 4.54
N PHE A 150 2.93 -4.80 3.34
CA PHE A 150 2.16 -4.76 2.11
C PHE A 150 1.75 -6.18 1.75
N SER A 151 0.46 -6.39 1.48
CA SER A 151 -0.04 -7.64 0.94
C SER A 151 -1.01 -7.39 -0.19
N ILE A 152 -0.95 -8.25 -1.20
CA ILE A 152 -1.84 -8.19 -2.35
C ILE A 152 -2.31 -9.59 -2.68
N GLU A 153 -3.62 -9.75 -2.74
CA GLU A 153 -4.31 -10.98 -3.10
C GLU A 153 -5.07 -10.73 -4.40
N TYR A 154 -4.99 -11.65 -5.35
CA TYR A 154 -5.66 -11.51 -6.64
C TYR A 154 -6.07 -12.86 -7.22
N GLU A 155 -7.08 -12.82 -8.08
CA GLU A 155 -7.56 -13.97 -8.84
C GLU A 155 -7.47 -13.65 -10.32
N PHE A 156 -6.87 -14.54 -11.11
CA PHE A 156 -6.83 -14.40 -12.55
C PHE A 156 -8.15 -14.84 -13.20
N SER A 157 -8.56 -14.14 -14.26
CA SER A 157 -9.67 -14.55 -15.10
C SER A 157 -9.39 -15.83 -15.89
N ASN A 158 -8.10 -16.15 -16.13
CA ASN A 158 -7.67 -17.37 -16.82
C ASN A 158 -6.40 -17.99 -16.19
N ALA A 159 -6.50 -19.25 -15.80
CA ALA A 159 -5.43 -20.00 -15.12
C ALA A 159 -4.15 -20.19 -15.95
N LEU A 160 -4.22 -20.20 -17.29
CA LEU A 160 -3.04 -20.35 -18.14
C LEU A 160 -2.17 -19.08 -18.15
N HIS A 161 -2.79 -17.90 -18.07
CA HIS A 161 -2.08 -16.62 -17.98
C HIS A 161 -1.53 -16.35 -16.57
N ALA A 162 -2.06 -17.03 -15.55
CA ALA A 162 -1.74 -16.79 -14.15
C ALA A 162 -0.26 -17.01 -13.82
N HIS A 163 0.35 -18.08 -14.32
CA HIS A 163 1.72 -18.42 -13.95
C HIS A 163 2.73 -17.38 -14.44
N ALA A 164 2.66 -16.99 -15.72
CA ALA A 164 3.58 -16.00 -16.29
C ALA A 164 3.35 -14.59 -15.72
N ALA A 165 2.10 -14.16 -15.60
CA ALA A 165 1.77 -12.85 -15.06
C ALA A 165 2.14 -12.72 -13.56
N SER A 166 2.00 -13.80 -12.77
CA SER A 166 2.37 -13.78 -11.35
C SER A 166 3.86 -13.48 -11.10
N LEU A 167 4.76 -13.96 -11.96
CA LEU A 167 6.21 -13.70 -11.82
C LEU A 167 6.54 -12.21 -12.07
N VAL A 168 5.93 -11.62 -13.10
CA VAL A 168 6.11 -10.20 -13.42
C VAL A 168 5.51 -9.34 -12.31
N PHE A 169 4.32 -9.69 -11.85
CA PHE A 169 3.61 -8.98 -10.81
C PHE A 169 4.37 -9.01 -9.47
N ASN A 170 4.90 -10.17 -9.06
CA ASN A 170 5.71 -10.28 -7.85
C ASN A 170 6.97 -9.42 -7.92
N LYS A 171 7.59 -9.31 -9.09
CA LYS A 171 8.75 -8.42 -9.29
C LYS A 171 8.36 -6.95 -9.18
N MET A 172 7.21 -6.56 -9.75
CA MET A 172 6.68 -5.20 -9.64
C MET A 172 6.33 -4.85 -8.19
N ALA A 173 5.62 -5.74 -7.49
CA ALA A 173 5.23 -5.56 -6.10
C ALA A 173 6.44 -5.32 -5.19
N ARG A 174 7.55 -6.06 -5.40
CA ARG A 174 8.83 -5.81 -4.69
C ARG A 174 9.42 -4.43 -4.99
N SER A 175 9.37 -3.99 -6.24
CA SER A 175 9.88 -2.67 -6.61
C SER A 175 9.05 -1.52 -6.03
N ASN A 176 7.77 -1.75 -5.73
CA ASN A 176 6.90 -0.73 -5.13
C ASN A 176 7.43 -0.31 -3.76
N MET A 177 7.72 -1.26 -2.86
CA MET A 177 8.12 -0.92 -1.48
C MET A 177 9.39 -0.06 -1.44
N ALA A 178 10.37 -0.38 -2.29
CA ALA A 178 11.59 0.42 -2.44
C ALA A 178 11.29 1.85 -2.94
N ALA A 179 10.35 2.01 -3.86
CA ALA A 179 9.94 3.32 -4.35
C ALA A 179 9.23 4.16 -3.27
N TYR A 180 8.38 3.55 -2.44
CA TYR A 180 7.79 4.25 -1.28
C TYR A 180 8.87 4.66 -0.28
N LEU A 181 9.84 3.80 0.01
CA LEU A 181 10.94 4.17 0.90
C LEU A 181 11.74 5.34 0.33
N ALA A 182 12.12 5.29 -0.94
CA ALA A 182 12.82 6.39 -1.60
C ALA A 182 12.01 7.70 -1.55
N ARG A 183 10.70 7.63 -1.81
CA ARG A 183 9.80 8.79 -1.74
C ARG A 183 9.70 9.35 -0.32
N SER A 184 9.67 8.49 0.71
CA SER A 184 9.64 8.95 2.11
C SER A 184 10.88 9.76 2.49
N HIS A 185 12.06 9.41 1.96
CA HIS A 185 13.27 10.21 2.14
C HIS A 185 13.19 11.59 1.48
N VAL A 186 12.60 11.68 0.28
CA VAL A 186 12.39 12.97 -0.40
C VAL A 186 11.44 13.89 0.38
N LEU A 187 10.41 13.33 1.01
CA LEU A 187 9.40 14.12 1.72
C LEU A 187 9.82 14.49 3.15
N TYR A 188 10.53 13.60 3.85
CA TYR A 188 10.71 13.71 5.30
C TYR A 188 12.17 13.69 5.76
N GLY A 189 13.15 13.50 4.87
CA GLY A 189 14.57 13.34 5.20
C GLY A 189 15.38 14.62 5.41
N ALA A 190 14.74 15.74 5.73
CA ALA A 190 15.41 17.05 5.92
C ALA A 190 16.14 17.15 7.27
#